data_AF-A0ABD1Q7B3-F1
#
_entry.id   AF-A0ABD1Q7B3-F1
#
_cell.length_a   1.000
_cell.length_b   1.000
_cell.length_c   1.000
_cell.angle_alpha   90.00
_cell.angle_beta   90.00
_cell.angle_gamma   90.00
#
_symmetry.space_group_name_H-M   'P 1'
#
loop_
_entity.id
_entity.type
_entity.pdbx_description
1 polymer ?
#
loop_
_entity_poly.entity_id
_entity_poly.type
_entity_poly.pdbx_seq_one_letter_code
_entity_poly.pdbx_strand_id
1 'polypeptide(L)'
;MGAQAVKKYFTAKWEEFSSHGELEDVLEASLASAISASTLQMKVLGKFRTRMQEQRRLAAQASKADKEHQQALEGLKAALETTQKVAAEALEAANKEKKRLLEEAKSREEEISGLRKELANSEKGKKEAEDGKKEVEARLANAEADFVANFHNTEAYTNFAEYFARVGQQEVLTVLRNDHPEFDVKNLEVRFPPPDAEGEEDS
;
A
#
# COMPACT_ATOMS: atom_id res chain seq x y z
N MET A 1 38.71 4.54 -123.36
CA MET A 1 38.12 5.89 -123.21
C MET A 1 37.26 5.95 -121.95
N GLY A 2 37.84 6.13 -120.74
CA GLY A 2 37.07 5.97 -119.49
C GLY A 2 37.26 7.09 -118.48
N ALA A 3 38.48 7.34 -118.02
CA ALA A 3 38.72 8.22 -116.86
C ALA A 3 38.43 9.71 -117.13
N GLN A 4 38.70 10.20 -118.34
CA GLN A 4 38.61 11.63 -118.66
C GLN A 4 37.16 12.10 -118.87
N ALA A 5 36.30 11.23 -119.39
CA ALA A 5 34.87 11.49 -119.55
C ALA A 5 34.14 11.45 -118.19
N VAL A 6 34.49 10.48 -117.34
CA VAL A 6 33.96 10.37 -115.97
C VAL A 6 34.37 11.60 -115.14
N LYS A 7 35.63 12.04 -115.23
CA LYS A 7 36.09 13.25 -114.53
C LYS A 7 35.31 14.49 -114.98
N LYS A 8 35.15 14.72 -116.28
CA LYS A 8 34.34 15.85 -116.79
C LYS A 8 32.88 15.79 -116.32
N TYR A 9 32.28 14.61 -116.32
CA TYR A 9 30.89 14.44 -115.87
C TYR A 9 30.72 14.78 -114.39
N PHE A 10 31.61 14.27 -113.52
CA PHE A 10 31.56 14.57 -112.09
C PHE A 10 31.89 16.04 -111.79
N THR A 11 32.84 16.64 -112.50
CA THR A 11 33.16 18.06 -112.34
C THR A 11 31.99 18.94 -112.76
N ALA A 12 31.34 18.66 -113.89
CA ALA A 12 30.17 19.41 -114.33
C ALA A 12 28.98 19.25 -113.35
N LYS A 13 28.73 18.04 -112.84
CA LYS A 13 27.68 17.80 -111.85
C LYS A 13 27.96 18.48 -110.50
N TRP A 14 29.23 18.57 -110.11
CA TRP A 14 29.64 19.27 -108.90
C TRP A 14 29.51 20.80 -109.05
N GLU A 15 29.87 21.36 -110.20
CA GLU A 15 29.65 22.77 -110.52
C GLU A 15 28.16 23.12 -110.61
N GLU A 16 27.33 22.23 -111.16
CA GLU A 16 25.86 22.39 -111.19
C GLU A 16 25.27 22.40 -109.77
N PHE A 17 25.69 21.45 -108.92
CA PHE A 17 25.26 21.35 -107.52
C PHE A 17 25.73 22.54 -106.66
N SER A 18 26.91 23.09 -106.94
CA SER A 18 27.46 24.24 -106.20
C SER A 18 27.02 25.61 -106.74
N SER A 19 26.57 25.71 -108.00
CA SER A 19 26.15 26.97 -108.64
C SER A 19 24.65 27.29 -108.51
N HIS A 20 23.83 26.34 -108.05
CA HIS A 20 22.38 26.50 -107.92
C HIS A 20 21.89 26.95 -106.54
N GLY A 21 22.79 27.36 -105.63
CA GLY A 21 22.43 27.77 -104.27
C GLY A 21 22.01 26.61 -103.35
N GLU A 22 21.69 25.44 -103.91
CA GLU A 22 21.30 24.23 -103.18
C GLU A 22 22.33 23.77 -102.14
N LEU A 23 23.63 23.95 -102.41
CA LEU A 23 24.70 23.63 -101.45
C LEU A 23 24.67 24.57 -100.24
N GLU A 24 24.40 25.86 -100.45
CA GLU A 24 24.36 26.89 -99.41
C GLU A 24 23.11 26.69 -98.53
N ASP A 25 21.96 26.42 -99.15
CA ASP A 25 20.71 26.07 -98.46
C ASP A 25 20.85 24.80 -97.59
N VAL A 26 21.52 23.76 -98.09
CA VAL A 26 21.78 22.52 -97.34
C VAL A 26 22.72 22.78 -96.15
N LEU A 27 23.73 23.64 -96.32
CA LEU A 27 24.65 24.02 -95.24
C LEU A 27 23.94 24.87 -94.17
N GLU A 28 23.10 25.83 -94.56
CA GLU A 28 22.31 26.64 -93.64
C GLU A 28 21.29 25.78 -92.85
N ALA A 29 20.58 24.87 -93.53
CA ALA A 29 19.65 23.95 -92.88
C ALA A 29 20.36 23.02 -91.87
N SER A 30 21.55 22.54 -92.22
CA SER A 30 22.38 21.72 -91.34
C SER A 30 22.86 22.53 -90.11
N LEU A 31 23.30 23.77 -90.32
CA LEU A 31 23.73 24.67 -89.25
C LEU A 31 22.56 25.01 -88.30
N ALA A 32 21.38 25.32 -88.85
CA ALA A 32 20.17 25.60 -88.07
C ALA A 32 19.73 24.38 -87.24
N SER A 33 19.82 23.18 -87.81
CA SER A 33 19.55 21.92 -87.10
C SER A 33 20.54 21.70 -85.95
N ALA A 34 21.83 21.91 -86.18
CA ALA A 34 22.87 21.79 -85.16
C ALA A 34 22.70 22.82 -84.02
N ILE A 35 22.34 24.06 -84.33
CA ILE A 35 22.03 25.12 -83.36
C ILE A 35 20.77 24.76 -82.54
N SER A 36 19.73 24.26 -83.20
CA SER A 36 18.49 23.84 -82.54
C SER A 36 18.73 22.64 -81.60
N ALA A 37 19.49 21.64 -82.04
CA ALA A 37 19.89 20.50 -81.23
C ALA A 37 20.73 20.94 -80.02
N SER A 38 21.70 21.84 -80.20
CA SER A 38 22.52 22.40 -79.12
C SER A 38 21.67 23.20 -78.11
N THR A 39 20.70 23.98 -78.60
CA THR A 39 19.76 24.74 -77.76
C THR A 39 18.88 23.81 -76.93
N LEU A 40 18.42 22.70 -77.52
CA LEU A 40 17.64 21.68 -76.82
C LEU A 40 18.49 21.00 -75.73
N GLN A 41 19.73 20.63 -76.06
CA GLN A 41 20.68 20.05 -75.10
C GLN A 41 20.94 20.99 -73.92
N MET A 42 21.15 22.28 -74.16
CA MET A 42 21.31 23.28 -73.09
C MET A 42 20.06 23.37 -72.19
N LYS A 43 18.85 23.35 -72.77
CA LYS A 43 17.60 23.35 -71.99
C LYS A 43 17.45 22.09 -71.14
N VAL A 44 17.81 20.92 -71.69
CA VAL A 44 17.77 19.64 -70.96
C VAL A 44 18.78 19.64 -69.82
N LEU A 45 20.02 20.08 -70.07
CA LEU A 45 21.06 20.20 -69.04
C LEU A 45 20.67 21.19 -67.94
N GLY A 46 20.04 22.32 -68.31
CA GLY A 46 19.49 23.28 -67.35
C GLY A 46 18.47 22.64 -66.42
N LYS A 47 17.45 21.96 -66.98
CA LYS A 47 16.43 21.25 -66.18
C LYS A 47 17.03 20.13 -65.32
N PHE A 48 17.99 19.38 -65.86
CA PHE A 48 18.68 18.33 -65.12
C PHE A 48 19.46 18.89 -63.93
N ARG A 49 20.18 20.00 -64.12
CA ARG A 49 20.91 20.70 -63.06
C ARG A 49 19.99 21.15 -61.92
N THR A 50 18.84 21.75 -62.26
CA THR A 50 17.83 22.15 -61.26
C THR A 50 17.30 20.95 -60.48
N ARG A 51 16.94 19.85 -61.17
CA ARG A 51 16.50 18.61 -60.48
C ARG A 51 17.57 18.04 -59.55
N MET A 52 18.83 18.05 -59.96
CA MET A 52 19.94 17.59 -59.13
C MET A 52 20.14 18.46 -57.88
N GLN A 53 19.97 19.78 -57.99
CA GLN A 53 20.01 20.68 -56.83
C GLN A 53 18.83 20.43 -55.88
N GLU A 54 17.63 20.24 -56.42
CA GLU A 54 16.43 19.93 -55.63
C GLU A 54 16.61 18.62 -54.87
N GLN A 55 17.12 17.56 -55.52
CA GLN A 55 17.41 16.29 -54.86
C GLN A 55 18.46 16.42 -53.75
N ARG A 56 19.52 17.20 -53.96
CA ARG A 56 20.52 17.46 -52.90
C ARG A 56 19.90 18.19 -51.70
N ARG A 57 19.02 19.17 -51.95
CA ARG A 57 18.30 19.90 -50.91
C ARG A 57 17.39 18.96 -50.11
N LEU A 58 16.62 18.11 -50.78
CA LEU A 58 15.75 17.13 -50.14
C LEU A 58 16.54 16.09 -49.33
N ALA A 59 17.66 15.60 -49.86
CA ALA A 59 18.54 14.67 -49.15
C ALA A 59 19.14 15.30 -47.87
N ALA A 60 19.55 16.58 -47.93
CA ALA A 60 20.02 17.31 -46.75
C ALA A 60 18.91 17.51 -45.70
N GLN A 61 17.68 17.80 -46.14
CA GLN A 61 16.53 17.93 -45.24
C GLN A 61 16.18 16.58 -44.59
N ALA A 62 16.15 15.50 -45.35
CA ALA A 62 15.91 14.15 -44.84
C ALA A 62 16.98 13.75 -43.81
N SER A 63 18.26 14.01 -44.08
CA SER A 63 19.35 13.72 -43.14
C SER A 63 19.26 14.52 -41.84
N LYS A 64 18.83 15.80 -41.91
CA LYS A 64 18.60 16.64 -40.73
C LYS A 64 17.43 16.11 -39.88
N ALA A 65 16.32 15.75 -40.53
CA ALA A 65 15.17 15.16 -39.86
C ALA A 65 15.52 13.82 -39.20
N ASP A 66 16.31 12.97 -39.86
CA ASP A 66 16.74 11.68 -39.33
C ASP A 66 17.61 11.83 -38.06
N LYS A 67 18.52 12.83 -38.05
CA LYS A 67 19.30 13.18 -36.85
C LYS A 67 18.44 13.70 -35.71
N GLU A 68 17.47 14.59 -36.00
CA GLU A 68 16.55 15.12 -35.00
C GLU A 68 15.67 13.98 -34.42
N HIS A 69 15.23 13.04 -35.25
CA HIS A 69 14.51 11.85 -34.79
C HIS A 69 15.38 10.94 -33.93
N GLN A 70 16.65 10.71 -34.29
CA GLN A 70 17.58 9.92 -33.47
C GLN A 70 17.80 10.56 -32.10
N GLN A 71 18.02 11.87 -32.04
CA GLN A 71 18.15 12.59 -30.77
C GLN A 71 16.87 12.50 -29.91
N ALA A 72 15.71 12.61 -30.54
CA ALA A 72 14.43 12.43 -29.84
C ALA A 72 14.27 11.01 -29.28
N LEU A 73 14.67 9.98 -30.05
CA LEU A 73 14.65 8.59 -29.61
C LEU A 73 15.63 8.32 -28.46
N GLU A 74 16.83 8.87 -28.51
CA GLU A 74 17.80 8.78 -27.40
C GLU A 74 17.25 9.45 -26.13
N GLY A 75 16.65 10.63 -26.26
CA GLY A 75 15.98 11.29 -25.14
C GLY A 75 14.84 10.47 -24.54
N LEU A 76 14.01 9.84 -25.39
CA LEU A 76 12.93 8.96 -24.93
C LEU A 76 13.47 7.70 -24.25
N LYS A 77 14.55 7.10 -24.76
CA LYS A 77 15.20 5.94 -24.11
C LYS A 77 15.74 6.31 -22.73
N ALA A 78 16.43 7.45 -22.61
CA ALA A 78 16.96 7.91 -21.33
C ALA A 78 15.83 8.20 -20.31
N ALA A 79 14.74 8.81 -20.76
CA ALA A 79 13.56 9.04 -19.92
C ALA A 79 12.90 7.72 -19.48
N LEU A 80 12.83 6.72 -20.37
CA LEU A 80 12.29 5.41 -20.06
C LEU A 80 13.16 4.67 -19.03
N GLU A 81 14.47 4.64 -19.20
CA GLU A 81 15.42 4.04 -18.25
C GLU A 81 15.31 4.69 -16.86
N THR A 82 15.24 6.02 -16.82
CA THR A 82 15.07 6.77 -15.56
C THR A 82 13.76 6.39 -14.87
N THR A 83 12.67 6.34 -15.62
CA THR A 83 11.34 6.01 -15.08
C THR A 83 11.29 4.56 -14.57
N GLN A 84 11.89 3.62 -15.30
CA GLN A 84 11.99 2.22 -14.89
C GLN A 84 12.81 2.06 -13.60
N LYS A 85 13.92 2.79 -13.47
CA LYS A 85 14.75 2.77 -12.26
C LYS A 85 13.98 3.28 -11.05
N VAL A 86 13.29 4.41 -11.17
CA VAL A 86 12.46 4.97 -10.09
C VAL A 86 11.34 4.02 -9.70
N ALA A 87 10.67 3.38 -10.67
CA ALA A 87 9.63 2.41 -10.39
C ALA A 87 10.17 1.16 -9.67
N ALA A 88 11.38 0.70 -10.05
CA ALA A 88 12.04 -0.43 -9.39
C ALA A 88 12.42 -0.11 -7.93
N GLU A 89 13.01 1.06 -7.69
CA GLU A 89 13.36 1.53 -6.33
C GLU A 89 12.11 1.68 -5.44
N ALA A 90 11.02 2.23 -5.98
CA ALA A 90 9.74 2.34 -5.27
C ALA A 90 9.16 0.97 -4.94
N LEU A 91 9.23 0.01 -5.87
CA LEU A 91 8.76 -1.36 -5.64
C LEU A 91 9.59 -2.08 -4.57
N GLU A 92 10.92 -1.90 -4.58
CA GLU A 92 11.81 -2.46 -3.57
C GLU A 92 11.49 -1.90 -2.17
N ALA A 93 11.33 -0.57 -2.06
CA ALA A 93 10.95 0.08 -0.82
C ALA A 93 9.59 -0.41 -0.30
N ALA A 94 8.59 -0.52 -1.18
CA ALA A 94 7.27 -1.04 -0.82
C ALA A 94 7.32 -2.50 -0.35
N ASN A 95 8.11 -3.35 -1.01
CA ASN A 95 8.29 -4.74 -0.60
C ASN A 95 9.00 -4.88 0.74
N LYS A 96 10.00 -4.04 1.00
CA LYS A 96 10.70 -3.99 2.29
C LYS A 96 9.74 -3.61 3.42
N GLU A 97 8.93 -2.58 3.21
CA GLU A 97 7.96 -2.13 4.21
C GLU A 97 6.85 -3.18 4.42
N LYS A 98 6.36 -3.80 3.36
CA LYS A 98 5.40 -4.92 3.46
C LYS A 98 5.94 -6.06 4.32
N LYS A 99 7.21 -6.43 4.14
CA LYS A 99 7.85 -7.48 4.95
C LYS A 99 7.93 -7.09 6.43
N ARG A 100 8.35 -5.85 6.73
CA ARG A 100 8.39 -5.32 8.09
C ARG A 100 7.03 -5.39 8.78
N LEU A 101 5.98 -4.93 8.10
CA LEU A 101 4.61 -4.95 8.64
C LEU A 101 4.10 -6.38 8.89
N LEU A 102 4.47 -7.36 8.05
CA LEU A 102 4.12 -8.76 8.27
C LEU A 102 4.82 -9.36 9.49
N GLU A 103 6.08 -9.00 9.73
CA GLU A 103 6.82 -9.41 10.93
C GLU A 103 6.23 -8.79 12.20
N GLU A 104 5.89 -7.49 12.16
CA GLU A 104 5.20 -6.81 13.26
C GLU A 104 3.82 -7.41 13.54
N ALA A 105 3.05 -7.74 12.50
CA ALA A 105 1.75 -8.38 12.66
C ALA A 105 1.86 -9.74 13.37
N LYS A 106 2.84 -10.58 13.00
CA LYS A 106 3.11 -11.85 13.68
C LYS A 106 3.51 -11.65 15.14
N SER A 107 4.42 -10.71 15.40
CA SER A 107 4.84 -10.41 16.78
C SER A 107 3.66 -9.94 17.65
N ARG A 108 2.77 -9.10 17.11
CA ARG A 108 1.54 -8.69 17.81
C ARG A 108 0.57 -9.85 18.02
N GLU A 109 0.47 -10.77 17.08
CA GLU A 109 -0.38 -11.95 17.22
C GLU A 109 0.12 -12.89 18.34
N GLU A 110 1.44 -13.05 18.47
CA GLU A 110 2.06 -13.76 19.59
C GLU A 110 1.80 -13.05 20.93
N GLU A 111 1.93 -11.73 20.98
CA GLU A 111 1.63 -10.92 22.17
C GLU A 111 0.16 -11.05 22.60
N ILE A 112 -0.77 -10.91 21.66
CA ILE A 112 -2.21 -11.08 21.90
C ILE A 112 -2.51 -12.52 22.39
N SER A 113 -1.86 -13.51 21.81
CA SER A 113 -1.99 -14.91 22.25
C SER A 113 -1.51 -15.10 23.68
N GLY A 114 -0.39 -14.48 24.06
CA GLY A 114 0.11 -14.44 25.44
C GLY A 114 -0.90 -13.80 26.39
N LEU A 115 -1.36 -12.58 26.08
CA LEU A 115 -2.33 -11.85 26.88
C LEU A 115 -3.65 -12.60 27.07
N ARG A 116 -4.12 -13.32 26.04
CA ARG A 116 -5.32 -14.17 26.17
C ARG A 116 -5.13 -15.31 27.16
N LYS A 117 -3.94 -15.93 27.20
CA LYS A 117 -3.62 -16.97 28.18
C LYS A 117 -3.54 -16.41 29.59
N GLU A 118 -2.90 -15.25 29.75
CA GLU A 118 -2.82 -14.56 31.05
C GLU A 118 -4.21 -14.17 31.56
N LEU A 119 -5.07 -13.65 30.69
CA LEU A 119 -6.45 -13.31 31.03
C LEU A 119 -7.23 -14.56 31.49
N ALA A 120 -7.15 -15.67 30.75
CA ALA A 120 -7.80 -16.91 31.12
C ALA A 120 -7.32 -17.46 32.48
N ASN A 121 -6.01 -17.35 32.76
CA ASN A 121 -5.45 -17.75 34.05
C ASN A 121 -5.95 -16.83 35.18
N SER A 122 -6.02 -15.52 34.94
CA SER A 122 -6.55 -14.55 35.89
C SER A 122 -8.03 -14.78 36.19
N GLU A 123 -8.83 -15.10 35.18
CA GLU A 123 -10.25 -15.43 35.36
C GLU A 123 -10.42 -16.73 36.17
N LYS A 124 -9.58 -17.73 35.92
CA LYS A 124 -9.57 -18.97 36.71
C LYS A 124 -9.25 -18.69 38.17
N GLY A 125 -8.20 -17.91 38.45
CA GLY A 125 -7.81 -17.53 39.82
C GLY A 125 -8.90 -16.73 40.54
N LYS A 126 -9.59 -15.84 39.82
CA LYS A 126 -10.73 -15.10 40.38
C LYS A 126 -11.86 -16.03 40.78
N LYS A 127 -12.20 -17.01 39.94
CA LYS A 127 -13.24 -18.00 40.24
C LYS A 127 -12.87 -18.87 41.45
N GLU A 128 -11.63 -19.36 41.51
CA GLU A 128 -11.13 -20.13 42.66
C GLU A 128 -11.21 -19.32 43.97
N ALA A 129 -10.89 -18.03 43.92
CA ALA A 129 -11.02 -17.14 45.07
C ALA A 129 -12.49 -16.90 45.48
N GLU A 130 -13.40 -16.73 44.51
CA GLU A 130 -14.84 -16.60 44.77
C GLU A 130 -15.43 -17.87 45.39
N ASP A 131 -15.02 -19.04 44.90
CA ASP A 131 -15.48 -20.33 45.44
C ASP A 131 -14.92 -20.57 46.86
N GLY A 132 -13.64 -20.27 47.09
CA GLY A 132 -13.04 -20.34 48.42
C GLY A 132 -13.68 -19.38 49.42
N LYS A 133 -14.06 -18.17 48.99
CA LYS A 133 -14.80 -17.21 49.82
C LYS A 133 -16.15 -17.78 50.26
N LYS A 134 -16.92 -18.38 49.35
CA LYS A 134 -18.21 -19.02 49.68
C LYS A 134 -18.04 -20.18 50.66
N GLU A 135 -16.99 -20.98 50.50
CA GLU A 135 -16.70 -22.09 51.42
C GLU A 135 -16.40 -21.57 52.84
N VAL A 136 -15.59 -20.51 52.96
CA VAL A 136 -15.30 -19.87 54.25
C VAL A 136 -16.56 -19.28 54.87
N GLU A 137 -17.37 -18.56 54.09
CA GLU A 137 -18.65 -18.00 54.56
C GLU A 137 -19.60 -19.10 55.06
N ALA A 138 -19.70 -20.22 54.35
CA ALA A 138 -20.52 -21.36 54.77
C ALA A 138 -20.01 -22.01 56.06
N ARG A 139 -18.69 -22.17 56.19
CA ARG A 139 -18.09 -22.69 57.44
C ARG A 139 -18.30 -21.76 58.61
N LEU A 140 -18.18 -20.44 58.39
CA LEU A 140 -18.42 -19.45 59.41
C LEU A 140 -19.88 -19.49 59.87
N ALA A 141 -20.83 -19.51 58.94
CA ALA A 141 -22.26 -19.62 59.26
C ALA A 141 -22.58 -20.90 60.06
N ASN A 142 -21.99 -22.04 59.69
CA ASN A 142 -22.15 -23.28 60.45
C ASN A 142 -21.53 -23.18 61.86
N ALA A 143 -20.32 -22.61 61.98
CA ALA A 143 -19.67 -22.42 63.27
C ALA A 143 -20.44 -21.45 64.18
N GLU A 144 -21.02 -20.39 63.61
CA GLU A 144 -21.91 -19.46 64.33
C GLU A 144 -23.19 -20.16 64.80
N ALA A 145 -23.81 -20.98 63.95
CA ALA A 145 -25.00 -21.76 64.32
C ALA A 145 -24.67 -22.77 65.45
N ASP A 146 -23.55 -23.50 65.34
CA ASP A 146 -23.08 -24.44 66.37
C ASP A 146 -22.76 -23.72 67.68
N PHE A 147 -22.15 -22.54 67.61
CA PHE A 147 -21.89 -21.71 68.79
C PHE A 147 -23.20 -21.30 69.47
N VAL A 148 -24.16 -20.76 68.71
CA VAL A 148 -25.46 -20.33 69.24
C VAL A 148 -26.21 -21.52 69.87
N ALA A 149 -26.25 -22.67 69.20
CA ALA A 149 -26.94 -23.86 69.70
C ALA A 149 -26.36 -24.37 71.03
N ASN A 150 -25.03 -24.31 71.18
CA ASN A 150 -24.37 -24.80 72.39
C ASN A 150 -24.26 -23.74 73.49
N PHE A 151 -24.18 -22.46 73.16
CA PHE A 151 -23.97 -21.38 74.12
C PHE A 151 -25.14 -21.27 75.12
N HIS A 152 -26.38 -21.39 74.65
CA HIS A 152 -27.59 -21.31 75.49
C HIS A 152 -27.66 -22.40 76.56
N ASN A 153 -26.93 -23.51 76.38
CA ASN A 153 -26.89 -24.65 77.30
C ASN A 153 -25.67 -24.63 78.24
N THR A 154 -24.91 -23.54 78.27
CA THR A 154 -23.74 -23.41 79.14
C THR A 154 -24.07 -22.67 80.43
N GLU A 155 -23.38 -23.05 81.52
CA GLU A 155 -23.41 -22.35 82.81
C GLU A 155 -23.06 -20.85 82.66
N ALA A 156 -22.23 -20.51 81.67
CA ALA A 156 -21.89 -19.13 81.33
C ALA A 156 -23.10 -18.33 80.82
N TYR A 157 -23.96 -18.92 79.97
CA TYR A 157 -25.18 -18.27 79.51
C TYR A 157 -26.18 -18.09 80.65
N THR A 158 -26.38 -19.10 81.50
CA THR A 158 -27.27 -19.00 82.68
C THR A 158 -26.80 -17.90 83.63
N ASN A 159 -25.51 -17.89 83.98
CA ASN A 159 -24.92 -16.85 84.83
C ASN A 159 -25.03 -15.45 84.21
N PHE A 160 -24.84 -15.34 82.89
CA PHE A 160 -24.98 -14.08 82.17
C PHE A 160 -26.44 -13.61 82.10
N ALA A 161 -27.40 -14.52 81.87
CA ALA A 161 -28.83 -14.21 81.87
C ALA A 161 -29.31 -13.73 83.24
N GLU A 162 -28.88 -14.38 84.33
CA GLU A 162 -29.16 -13.95 85.70
C GLU A 162 -28.54 -12.59 86.01
N TYR A 163 -27.28 -12.37 85.61
CA TYR A 163 -26.62 -11.08 85.75
C TYR A 163 -27.36 -9.98 84.99
N PHE A 164 -27.73 -10.24 83.72
CA PHE A 164 -28.47 -9.30 82.87
C PHE A 164 -29.85 -8.99 83.46
N ALA A 165 -30.57 -9.98 83.98
CA ALA A 165 -31.85 -9.77 84.66
C ALA A 165 -31.72 -8.87 85.90
N ARG A 166 -30.56 -8.91 86.58
CA ARG A 166 -30.29 -8.11 87.78
C ARG A 166 -29.90 -6.67 87.47
N VAL A 167 -28.99 -6.44 86.53
CA VAL A 167 -28.39 -5.10 86.28
C VAL A 167 -29.00 -4.38 85.08
N GLY A 168 -29.72 -5.10 84.22
CA GLY A 168 -30.36 -4.56 83.03
C GLY A 168 -29.37 -4.17 81.92
N GLN A 169 -29.92 -3.82 80.76
CA GLN A 169 -29.15 -3.61 79.52
C GLN A 169 -28.12 -2.48 79.61
N GLN A 170 -28.46 -1.34 80.22
CA GLN A 170 -27.58 -0.17 80.25
C GLN A 170 -26.26 -0.44 80.98
N GLU A 171 -26.30 -1.22 82.06
CA GLU A 171 -25.11 -1.54 82.85
C GLU A 171 -24.24 -2.56 82.13
N VAL A 172 -24.84 -3.55 81.46
CA VAL A 172 -24.11 -4.49 80.59
C VAL A 172 -23.42 -3.78 79.42
N LEU A 173 -24.11 -2.86 78.74
CA LEU A 173 -23.52 -2.05 77.67
C LEU A 173 -22.39 -1.14 78.18
N THR A 174 -22.46 -0.71 79.44
CA THR A 174 -21.42 0.11 80.07
C THR A 174 -20.16 -0.72 80.36
N VAL A 175 -20.32 -1.92 80.92
CA VAL A 175 -19.20 -2.86 81.14
C VAL A 175 -18.54 -3.25 79.82
N LEU A 176 -19.34 -3.64 78.81
CA LEU A 176 -18.82 -3.99 77.48
C LEU A 176 -18.03 -2.85 76.84
N ARG A 177 -18.49 -1.60 76.99
CA ARG A 177 -17.78 -0.42 76.46
C ARG A 177 -16.43 -0.20 77.15
N ASN A 178 -16.36 -0.46 78.45
CA ASN A 178 -15.18 -0.17 79.26
C ASN A 178 -14.12 -1.28 79.12
N ASP A 179 -14.55 -2.54 79.11
CA ASP A 179 -13.66 -3.70 79.08
C ASP A 179 -13.29 -4.10 77.64
N HIS A 180 -14.16 -3.81 76.67
CA HIS A 180 -13.96 -4.11 75.25
C HIS A 180 -14.27 -2.88 74.36
N PRO A 181 -13.43 -1.83 74.41
CA PRO A 181 -13.65 -0.59 73.68
C PRO A 181 -13.65 -0.76 72.15
N GLU A 182 -13.18 -1.89 71.63
CA GLU A 182 -13.22 -2.27 70.22
C GLU A 182 -14.62 -2.59 69.68
N PHE A 183 -15.59 -2.90 70.54
CA PHE A 183 -16.97 -3.15 70.11
C PHE A 183 -17.79 -1.85 70.06
N ASP A 184 -18.38 -1.55 68.91
CA ASP A 184 -19.32 -0.43 68.79
C ASP A 184 -20.68 -0.77 69.40
N VAL A 185 -20.82 -0.47 70.69
CA VAL A 185 -22.04 -0.75 71.47
C VAL A 185 -23.11 0.35 71.34
N LYS A 186 -22.90 1.40 70.52
CA LYS A 186 -23.83 2.55 70.47
C LYS A 186 -25.24 2.21 69.97
N ASN A 187 -25.37 1.15 69.16
CA ASN A 187 -26.64 0.68 68.61
C ASN A 187 -26.95 -0.78 68.97
N LEU A 188 -26.29 -1.32 70.01
CA LEU A 188 -26.44 -2.73 70.38
C LEU A 188 -27.69 -2.94 71.26
N GLU A 189 -28.65 -3.69 70.73
CA GLU A 189 -29.82 -4.15 71.48
C GLU A 189 -29.60 -5.59 71.94
N VAL A 190 -29.46 -5.81 73.25
CA VAL A 190 -29.29 -7.16 73.81
C VAL A 190 -30.66 -7.74 74.13
N ARG A 191 -31.07 -8.77 73.39
CA ARG A 191 -32.34 -9.48 73.61
C ARG A 191 -32.07 -10.92 74.06
N PHE A 192 -32.70 -11.34 75.15
CA PHE A 192 -32.74 -12.74 75.57
C PHE A 192 -34.07 -13.35 75.15
N PRO A 193 -34.08 -14.53 74.47
CA PRO A 193 -35.32 -15.29 74.36
C PRO A 193 -35.75 -15.79 75.75
N PRO A 194 -37.05 -15.78 76.08
CA PRO A 194 -37.54 -16.35 77.33
C PRO A 194 -37.23 -17.87 77.36
N PRO A 195 -36.98 -18.46 78.54
CA PRO A 195 -36.51 -19.84 78.67
C PRO A 195 -37.50 -20.94 78.20
N ASP A 196 -38.73 -20.60 77.80
CA ASP A 196 -39.78 -21.57 77.48
C ASP A 196 -40.30 -21.44 76.04
N ALA A 197 -39.42 -21.58 75.06
CA ALA A 197 -39.83 -21.88 73.68
C ALA A 197 -39.50 -23.35 73.37
N GLU A 198 -40.15 -24.27 74.09
CA GLU A 198 -40.29 -25.65 73.61
C GLU A 198 -41.11 -25.64 72.32
N GLY A 199 -40.72 -26.50 71.38
CA GLY A 199 -41.14 -26.46 69.98
C GLY A 199 -42.65 -26.49 69.76
N GLU A 200 -43.11 -25.60 68.88
CA GLU A 200 -44.26 -25.90 68.03
C GLU A 200 -43.75 -26.73 66.84
N GLU A 201 -43.92 -28.06 66.94
CA GLU A 201 -43.97 -28.92 65.76
C GLU A 201 -45.29 -28.65 65.03
N ASP A 202 -45.22 -28.00 63.86
CA ASP A 202 -46.36 -27.86 62.96
C ASP A 202 -46.77 -29.24 62.40
N SER A 203 -48.02 -29.61 62.65
CA SER A 203 -48.77 -30.70 61.99
C SER A 203 -49.47 -30.23 60.72
#